data_AF-A0A542HVQ5-F1
#
_entry.id   AF-A0A542HVQ5-F1
#
_cell.length_a   1.000
_cell.length_b   1.000
_cell.length_c   1.000
_cell.angle_alpha   90.00
_cell.angle_beta   90.00
_cell.angle_gamma   90.00
#
_symmetry.space_group_name_H-M   'P 1'
#
loop_
_entity.id
_entity.type
_entity.pdbx_description
1 polymer ?
#
loop_
_entity_poly.entity_id
_entity_poly.type
_entity_poly.pdbx_seq_one_letter_code
_entity_poly.pdbx_strand_id
1 'polypeptide(L)'
;MTRRTDWAEYVHPDTPRGAGGGADDGPAQAGDDRPEGGSHRGEGTDGDDRPRGGRARRGGGGGPRGGRRRRGFGEPSAEDEGTSSSSRAEQEASSGDPAERARAICLRLLTGTPRTRKQLADALRKREIPDEVAEEVLSRFEEVGLINDGAFADAWVESRHHGRGLARRALARELRTKGVDSELIEEAVGRLDSEQEEETARELVARKLRSTRGLDRDKRLRRLAGMLARKGYPEGMALRVVRQALEEEGQDTEFLDGEGF
;
A
#
# COMPACT_ATOMS: atom_id res chain seq x y z
N MET A 1 18.96 8.62 31.29
CA MET A 1 18.96 7.26 30.69
C MET A 1 17.90 7.23 29.60
N THR A 2 18.28 7.58 28.38
CA THR A 2 17.39 7.72 27.23
C THR A 2 17.12 6.33 26.65
N ARG A 3 15.87 5.85 26.73
CA ARG A 3 15.47 4.64 26.00
C ARG A 3 15.31 5.03 24.53
N ARG A 4 16.38 4.80 23.77
CA ARG A 4 16.39 4.73 22.31
C ARG A 4 15.39 3.65 21.92
N THR A 5 14.22 4.04 21.43
CA THR A 5 13.22 3.11 20.92
C THR A 5 13.75 2.55 19.61
N ASP A 6 14.41 1.40 19.73
CA ASP A 6 14.94 0.63 18.63
C ASP A 6 13.76 0.05 17.84
N TRP A 7 13.44 0.69 16.71
CA TRP A 7 12.38 0.27 15.79
C TRP A 7 12.95 -0.45 14.55
N ALA A 8 14.22 -0.88 14.59
CA ALA A 8 14.91 -1.45 13.43
C ALA A 8 14.46 -2.88 13.06
N GLU A 9 13.61 -3.54 13.86
CA GLU A 9 13.26 -4.96 13.65
C GLU A 9 11.81 -5.25 13.21
N TYR A 10 11.10 -4.29 12.63
CA TYR A 10 9.77 -4.60 12.07
C TYR A 10 9.87 -5.10 10.61
N VAL A 11 10.11 -6.40 10.46
CA VAL A 11 9.96 -7.12 9.18
C VAL A 11 8.49 -7.11 8.77
N HIS A 12 8.15 -6.40 7.69
CA HIS A 12 6.84 -6.46 7.08
C HIS A 12 6.60 -7.86 6.48
N PRO A 13 5.52 -8.59 6.85
CA PRO A 13 5.14 -9.80 6.13
C PRO A 13 4.65 -9.46 4.72
N ASP A 14 5.12 -10.25 3.76
CA ASP A 14 4.86 -10.20 2.32
C ASP A 14 3.39 -9.93 1.96
N THR A 15 3.18 -8.98 1.05
CA THR A 15 1.90 -8.85 0.34
C THR A 15 1.91 -9.74 -0.90
N PRO A 16 0.87 -10.57 -1.12
CA PRO A 16 0.86 -11.51 -2.23
C PRO A 16 0.71 -10.78 -3.56
N ARG A 17 1.51 -11.20 -4.54
CA ARG A 17 1.46 -10.76 -5.94
C ARG A 17 0.13 -11.16 -6.57
N GLY A 18 -0.72 -10.18 -6.87
CA GLY A 18 -1.89 -10.34 -7.74
C GLY A 18 -1.57 -9.90 -9.17
N ALA A 19 -1.76 -10.82 -10.12
CA ALA A 19 -1.59 -10.65 -11.54
C ALA A 19 -2.88 -10.14 -12.23
N GLY A 20 -2.74 -9.32 -13.26
CA GLY A 20 -3.56 -9.41 -14.49
C GLY A 20 -4.75 -8.45 -14.68
N GLY A 21 -4.79 -7.84 -15.88
CA GLY A 21 -5.95 -7.20 -16.53
C GLY A 21 -6.04 -5.70 -16.29
N GLY A 22 -6.17 -4.80 -17.26
CA GLY A 22 -6.49 -4.88 -18.68
C GLY A 22 -7.04 -3.49 -19.07
N ALA A 23 -6.69 -3.06 -20.28
CA ALA A 23 -7.10 -1.87 -21.03
C ALA A 23 -8.29 -1.02 -20.52
N ASP A 24 -8.13 0.31 -20.57
CA ASP A 24 -9.20 1.19 -21.08
C ASP A 24 -8.58 2.45 -21.72
N ASP A 25 -8.73 2.55 -23.04
CA ASP A 25 -8.34 3.67 -23.90
C ASP A 25 -9.52 4.65 -23.97
N GLY A 26 -9.33 5.88 -23.50
CA GLY A 26 -10.34 6.95 -23.61
C GLY A 26 -10.35 7.56 -25.02
N PRO A 27 -11.52 7.79 -25.66
CA PRO A 27 -11.57 8.26 -27.03
C PRO A 27 -11.47 9.79 -27.15
N ALA A 28 -10.76 10.21 -28.20
CA ALA A 28 -10.68 11.57 -28.71
C ALA A 28 -12.01 12.02 -29.34
N GLN A 29 -12.42 13.25 -29.06
CA GLN A 29 -13.56 13.91 -29.71
C GLN A 29 -13.09 14.53 -31.04
N ALA A 30 -13.74 14.15 -32.13
CA ALA A 30 -13.61 14.80 -33.43
C ALA A 30 -14.99 15.00 -34.06
N GLY A 31 -15.28 16.28 -34.32
CA GLY A 31 -15.88 16.82 -35.55
C GLY A 31 -17.07 16.10 -36.17
N ASP A 32 -18.23 16.73 -35.98
CA ASP A 32 -19.47 16.60 -36.74
C ASP A 32 -19.26 16.94 -38.23
N ASP A 33 -19.70 16.08 -39.15
CA ASP A 33 -20.09 16.44 -40.52
C ASP A 33 -20.82 15.25 -41.19
N ARG A 34 -22.14 15.40 -41.37
CA ARG A 34 -23.00 14.58 -42.26
C ARG A 34 -23.05 15.24 -43.64
N PRO A 35 -23.26 14.51 -44.75
CA PRO A 35 -24.62 14.24 -45.26
C PRO A 35 -24.77 12.87 -46.00
N GLU A 36 -25.88 12.15 -45.86
CA GLU A 36 -27.08 12.07 -46.72
C GLU A 36 -27.19 10.77 -47.54
N GLY A 37 -28.37 10.14 -47.48
CA GLY A 37 -29.04 9.53 -48.64
C GLY A 37 -28.82 8.04 -48.90
N GLY A 38 -29.90 7.24 -48.77
CA GLY A 38 -30.00 5.96 -49.49
C GLY A 38 -30.82 4.87 -48.81
N SER A 39 -32.14 4.95 -48.91
CA SER A 39 -33.09 3.90 -48.52
C SER A 39 -33.12 2.74 -49.52
N HIS A 40 -33.17 1.47 -49.07
CA HIS A 40 -33.94 0.41 -49.75
C HIS A 40 -34.41 -0.66 -48.75
N ARG A 41 -35.69 -1.04 -48.90
CA ARG A 41 -36.50 -2.00 -48.13
C ARG A 41 -36.31 -3.45 -48.59
N GLY A 42 -36.61 -4.38 -47.69
CA GLY A 42 -37.02 -5.78 -47.94
C GLY A 42 -36.82 -6.60 -46.65
N GLU A 43 -37.84 -6.90 -45.83
CA GLU A 43 -38.78 -8.04 -45.95
C GLU A 43 -38.05 -9.38 -45.69
N GLY A 44 -38.37 -10.29 -44.77
CA GLY A 44 -39.47 -10.59 -43.83
C GLY A 44 -39.22 -12.03 -43.30
N THR A 45 -40.13 -12.56 -42.47
CA THR A 45 -40.19 -13.91 -41.83
C THR A 45 -39.47 -14.03 -40.47
N ASP A 46 -40.17 -14.14 -39.34
CA ASP A 46 -41.11 -15.17 -38.82
C ASP A 46 -40.42 -16.48 -38.41
N GLY A 47 -40.51 -16.82 -37.12
CA GLY A 47 -39.95 -18.03 -36.53
C GLY A 47 -40.14 -18.09 -35.01
N ASP A 48 -41.39 -18.26 -34.62
CA ASP A 48 -41.87 -18.69 -33.30
C ASP A 48 -41.29 -20.07 -32.93
N ASP A 49 -40.99 -20.32 -31.65
CA ASP A 49 -41.28 -21.60 -30.97
C ASP A 49 -40.68 -21.66 -29.55
N ARG A 50 -41.58 -21.59 -28.56
CA ARG A 50 -41.37 -22.13 -27.21
C ARG A 50 -41.73 -23.62 -27.22
N PRO A 51 -41.19 -24.41 -26.27
CA PRO A 51 -42.15 -25.02 -25.34
C PRO A 51 -41.71 -25.06 -23.87
N ARG A 52 -42.74 -25.02 -23.02
CA ARG A 52 -42.74 -25.30 -21.58
C ARG A 52 -42.59 -26.80 -21.31
N GLY A 53 -41.99 -27.12 -20.17
CA GLY A 53 -42.47 -28.19 -19.28
C GLY A 53 -41.41 -29.18 -18.79
N GLY A 54 -41.39 -29.45 -17.48
CA GLY A 54 -40.74 -30.65 -16.94
C GLY A 54 -40.17 -30.52 -15.52
N ARG A 55 -41.01 -30.80 -14.51
CA ARG A 55 -40.60 -31.07 -13.13
C ARG A 55 -39.83 -32.39 -13.05
N ALA A 56 -38.81 -32.48 -12.19
CA ALA A 56 -38.56 -33.70 -11.41
C ALA A 56 -37.70 -33.41 -10.17
N ARG A 57 -38.31 -33.63 -9.00
CA ARG A 57 -37.62 -33.79 -7.71
C ARG A 57 -36.99 -35.19 -7.68
N ARG A 58 -35.80 -35.32 -7.09
CA ARG A 58 -35.32 -36.62 -6.59
C ARG A 58 -34.67 -36.43 -5.23
N GLY A 59 -35.30 -37.03 -4.22
CA GLY A 59 -34.76 -37.19 -2.88
C GLY A 59 -34.30 -38.64 -2.64
N GLY A 60 -33.82 -38.86 -1.41
CA GLY A 60 -33.42 -40.16 -0.83
C GLY A 60 -31.90 -40.37 -0.85
N GLY A 61 -31.19 -40.68 0.24
CA GLY A 61 -31.47 -40.99 1.65
C GLY A 61 -30.08 -41.12 2.33
N GLY A 62 -29.84 -41.34 3.62
CA GLY A 62 -30.66 -41.67 4.78
C GLY A 62 -29.80 -42.43 5.81
N GLY A 63 -29.45 -41.78 6.93
CA GLY A 63 -29.18 -42.35 8.27
C GLY A 63 -27.74 -42.80 8.63
N PRO A 64 -27.44 -43.12 9.92
CA PRO A 64 -28.24 -42.91 11.14
C PRO A 64 -27.49 -42.48 12.44
N ARG A 65 -28.25 -41.79 13.31
CA ARG A 65 -28.49 -41.98 14.77
C ARG A 65 -27.36 -42.30 15.78
N GLY A 66 -27.28 -41.44 16.80
CA GLY A 66 -27.07 -41.76 18.22
C GLY A 66 -26.83 -40.45 19.01
N GLY A 67 -27.47 -40.07 20.12
CA GLY A 67 -28.45 -40.70 21.00
C GLY A 67 -28.03 -40.54 22.47
N ARG A 68 -28.73 -39.66 23.23
CA ARG A 68 -28.83 -39.43 24.71
C ARG A 68 -28.23 -38.10 25.17
N ARG A 69 -28.96 -37.11 25.72
CA ARG A 69 -29.97 -36.99 26.82
C ARG A 69 -29.43 -37.14 28.25
N ARG A 70 -29.38 -36.00 28.96
CA ARG A 70 -29.75 -35.71 30.38
C ARG A 70 -29.52 -34.20 30.58
N ARG A 71 -30.46 -33.29 30.87
CA ARG A 71 -31.63 -33.12 31.78
C ARG A 71 -31.27 -33.01 33.28
N GLY A 72 -31.60 -31.82 33.82
CA GLY A 72 -31.61 -31.37 35.23
C GLY A 72 -31.24 -29.89 35.24
N PHE A 73 -32.16 -28.90 35.22
CA PHE A 73 -33.19 -28.48 36.20
C PHE A 73 -32.60 -28.15 37.58
N GLY A 74 -32.64 -26.86 37.94
CA GLY A 74 -32.25 -26.35 39.26
C GLY A 74 -31.97 -24.84 39.23
N GLU A 75 -33.02 -24.02 39.26
CA GLU A 75 -33.00 -22.71 39.92
C GLU A 75 -33.02 -22.94 41.44
N PRO A 76 -32.41 -22.06 42.25
CA PRO A 76 -33.17 -20.92 42.77
C PRO A 76 -32.40 -19.59 42.87
N SER A 77 -33.21 -18.53 42.87
CA SER A 77 -32.89 -17.14 43.22
C SER A 77 -32.19 -16.99 44.58
N ALA A 78 -31.28 -16.02 44.66
CA ALA A 78 -31.04 -15.23 45.86
C ALA A 78 -30.46 -13.86 45.46
N GLU A 79 -31.14 -12.83 45.92
CA GLU A 79 -30.75 -11.42 45.90
C GLU A 79 -29.55 -11.23 46.85
N ASP A 80 -28.53 -10.49 46.42
CA ASP A 80 -27.59 -9.84 47.35
C ASP A 80 -27.12 -8.51 46.74
N GLU A 81 -27.74 -7.43 47.22
CA GLU A 81 -27.24 -6.07 47.05
C GLU A 81 -26.04 -5.88 47.99
N GLY A 82 -24.87 -5.62 47.41
CA GLY A 82 -23.64 -5.58 48.21
C GLY A 82 -22.50 -4.82 47.56
N THR A 83 -22.67 -3.50 47.48
CA THR A 83 -21.59 -2.50 47.49
C THR A 83 -20.71 -2.36 46.23
N SER A 84 -21.06 -1.32 45.48
CA SER A 84 -20.16 -0.55 44.63
C SER A 84 -18.82 -0.28 45.31
N SER A 85 -17.78 -0.97 44.85
CA SER A 85 -16.39 -0.52 44.96
C SER A 85 -15.62 -0.80 43.66
N SER A 86 -16.28 -0.52 42.53
CA SER A 86 -15.59 -0.16 41.28
C SER A 86 -15.94 1.31 41.08
N SER A 87 -15.00 2.19 41.42
CA SER A 87 -14.83 3.50 40.78
C SER A 87 -13.99 4.45 41.64
N ARG A 88 -12.68 4.44 41.40
CA ARG A 88 -11.92 5.69 41.34
C ARG A 88 -11.04 5.76 40.09
N ALA A 89 -10.60 4.61 39.58
CA ALA A 89 -9.87 4.52 38.31
C ALA A 89 -10.78 4.48 37.05
N GLU A 90 -12.06 4.13 37.18
CA GLU A 90 -12.98 4.04 36.03
C GLU A 90 -13.91 5.26 35.89
N GLN A 91 -13.92 6.18 36.87
CA GLN A 91 -14.75 7.40 36.85
C GLN A 91 -14.02 8.69 36.49
N GLU A 92 -12.69 8.68 36.32
CA GLU A 92 -11.95 9.79 35.70
C GLU A 92 -12.06 9.78 34.16
N ALA A 93 -12.68 8.74 33.57
CA ALA A 93 -12.94 8.64 32.13
C ALA A 93 -14.29 9.28 31.72
N SER A 94 -14.74 10.34 32.41
CA SER A 94 -15.83 11.17 31.89
C SER A 94 -15.29 12.02 30.74
N SER A 95 -15.60 11.58 29.53
CA SER A 95 -15.19 12.05 28.20
C SER A 95 -15.60 13.49 27.83
N GLY A 96 -15.40 14.45 28.72
CA GLY A 96 -15.69 15.87 28.48
C GLY A 96 -14.50 16.62 27.89
N ASP A 97 -13.29 16.41 28.43
CA ASP A 97 -12.10 17.17 28.04
C ASP A 97 -11.64 16.78 26.62
N PRO A 98 -11.65 17.72 25.65
CA PRO A 98 -11.12 17.48 24.33
C PRO A 98 -9.64 17.03 24.34
N ALA A 99 -8.84 17.46 25.33
CA ALA A 99 -7.42 17.12 25.39
C ALA A 99 -7.18 15.65 25.81
N GLU A 100 -7.92 15.14 26.79
CA GLU A 100 -7.90 13.71 27.13
C GLU A 100 -8.36 12.83 25.97
N ARG A 101 -9.42 13.23 25.25
CA ARG A 101 -9.86 12.50 24.06
C ARG A 101 -8.78 12.48 22.98
N ALA A 102 -8.11 13.61 22.74
CA ALA A 102 -7.02 13.71 21.79
C ALA A 102 -5.85 12.78 22.16
N ARG A 103 -5.41 12.82 23.42
CA ARG A 103 -4.35 11.94 23.96
C ARG A 103 -4.68 10.46 23.74
N ALA A 104 -5.89 10.04 24.09
CA ALA A 104 -6.34 8.66 23.94
C ALA A 104 -6.42 8.21 22.47
N ILE A 105 -6.78 9.11 21.54
CA ILE A 105 -6.75 8.85 20.10
C ILE A 105 -5.31 8.69 19.61
N CYS A 106 -4.43 9.64 19.92
CA CYS A 106 -3.04 9.61 19.48
C CYS A 106 -2.29 8.38 19.99
N LEU A 107 -2.38 8.07 21.28
CA LEU A 107 -1.72 6.89 21.86
C LEU A 107 -2.17 5.60 21.17
N ARG A 108 -3.48 5.44 20.95
CA ARG A 108 -4.02 4.28 20.24
C ARG A 108 -3.54 4.19 18.79
N LEU A 109 -3.40 5.32 18.10
CA LEU A 109 -2.89 5.34 16.73
C LEU A 109 -1.38 5.04 16.64
N LEU A 110 -0.63 5.42 17.67
CA LEU A 110 0.80 5.14 17.80
C LEU A 110 1.07 3.70 18.24
N THR A 111 0.11 3.05 18.92
CA THR A 111 0.16 1.61 19.23
C THR A 111 -0.02 0.78 17.96
N GLY A 112 1.09 0.51 17.26
CA GLY A 112 1.17 -0.50 16.19
C GLY A 112 1.68 0.02 14.86
N THR A 113 1.66 1.32 14.58
CA THR A 113 2.30 1.86 13.39
C THR A 113 2.82 3.27 13.64
N PRO A 114 4.06 3.60 13.22
CA PRO A 114 4.55 4.96 13.23
C PRO A 114 3.60 5.91 12.48
N ARG A 115 3.39 7.11 13.04
CA ARG A 115 2.57 8.17 12.46
C ARG A 115 3.33 9.47 12.44
N THR A 116 3.13 10.25 11.39
CA THR A 116 3.64 11.63 11.34
C THR A 116 2.73 12.56 12.14
N ARG A 117 3.26 13.71 12.57
CA ARG A 117 2.49 14.76 13.23
C ARG A 117 1.25 15.13 12.43
N LYS A 118 1.40 15.32 11.11
CA LYS A 118 0.29 15.63 10.20
C LYS A 118 -0.80 14.56 10.21
N GLN A 119 -0.44 13.28 10.17
CA GLN A 119 -1.43 12.20 10.17
C GLN A 119 -2.24 12.16 11.47
N LEU A 120 -1.60 12.48 12.60
CA LEU A 120 -2.28 12.58 13.88
C LEU A 120 -3.19 13.82 13.93
N ALA A 121 -2.73 14.97 13.45
CA ALA A 121 -3.54 16.18 13.33
C ALA A 121 -4.79 15.94 12.47
N ASP A 122 -4.63 15.32 11.29
CA ASP A 122 -5.75 14.97 10.41
C ASP A 122 -6.73 14.00 11.09
N ALA A 123 -6.22 13.05 11.88
CA ALA A 123 -7.06 12.11 12.62
C ALA A 123 -7.85 12.79 13.75
N LEU A 124 -7.24 13.75 14.46
CA LEU A 124 -7.88 14.54 15.51
C LEU A 124 -8.96 15.46 14.92
N ARG A 125 -8.67 16.14 13.82
CA ARG A 125 -9.64 16.98 13.10
C ARG A 125 -10.85 16.17 12.63
N LYS A 126 -10.64 14.96 12.11
CA LYS A 126 -11.72 14.03 11.73
C LYS A 126 -12.59 13.60 12.91
N ARG A 127 -12.13 13.78 14.15
CA ARG A 127 -12.87 13.50 15.39
C ARG A 127 -13.37 14.77 16.07
N GLU A 128 -13.36 15.90 15.36
CA GLU A 128 -13.92 17.17 15.81
C GLU A 128 -13.27 17.66 17.11
N ILE A 129 -11.97 17.35 17.29
CA ILE A 129 -11.15 17.95 18.35
C ILE A 129 -10.76 19.37 17.89
N PRO A 130 -10.92 20.42 18.73
CA PRO A 130 -10.48 21.77 18.41
C PRO A 130 -8.99 21.81 18.05
N ASP A 131 -8.63 22.58 17.03
CA ASP A 131 -7.27 22.63 16.50
C ASP A 131 -6.27 23.11 17.58
N GLU A 132 -6.65 24.05 18.44
CA GLU A 132 -5.80 24.56 19.53
C GLU A 132 -5.44 23.45 20.53
N VAL A 133 -6.41 22.60 20.87
CA VAL A 133 -6.21 21.47 21.78
C VAL A 133 -5.37 20.38 21.11
N ALA A 134 -5.62 20.13 19.81
CA ALA A 134 -4.84 19.17 19.04
C ALA A 134 -3.37 19.59 19.01
N GLU A 135 -3.07 20.86 18.72
CA GLU A 135 -1.70 21.36 18.67
C GLU A 135 -0.98 21.32 20.01
N GLU A 136 -1.66 21.62 21.12
CA GLU A 136 -1.08 21.47 22.46
C GLU A 136 -0.68 20.02 22.74
N VAL A 137 -1.58 19.07 22.47
CA VAL A 137 -1.33 17.64 22.71
C VAL A 137 -0.22 17.10 21.80
N LEU A 138 -0.24 17.45 20.50
CA LEU A 138 0.77 17.02 19.55
C LEU A 138 2.15 17.60 19.88
N SER A 139 2.22 18.87 20.27
CA SER A 139 3.47 19.49 20.72
C SER A 139 4.03 18.80 21.96
N ARG A 140 3.17 18.48 22.94
CA ARG A 140 3.61 17.71 24.11
C ARG A 140 4.13 16.32 23.72
N PHE A 141 3.50 15.66 22.76
CA PHE A 141 3.91 14.33 22.29
C PHE A 141 5.25 14.37 21.55
N GLU A 142 5.51 15.44 20.82
CA GLU A 142 6.81 15.69 20.18
C GLU A 142 7.91 15.98 21.21
N GLU A 143 7.63 16.83 22.21
CA GLU A 143 8.56 17.13 23.32
C GLU A 143 8.99 15.87 24.08
N VAL A 144 8.05 14.94 24.33
CA VAL A 144 8.35 13.68 25.02
C VAL A 144 8.88 12.58 24.08
N GLY A 145 9.03 12.86 22.78
CA GLY A 145 9.57 11.95 21.79
C GLY A 145 8.64 10.82 21.35
N LEU A 146 7.33 10.93 21.61
CA LEU A 146 6.33 9.98 21.08
C LEU A 146 6.06 10.21 19.60
N ILE A 147 6.15 11.46 19.14
CA ILE A 147 6.12 11.85 17.73
C ILE A 147 7.53 12.28 17.35
N ASN A 148 8.02 11.73 16.24
CA ASN A 148 9.29 12.15 15.66
C ASN A 148 9.23 11.94 14.15
N ASP A 149 8.94 13.01 13.42
CA ASP A 149 8.80 12.97 11.97
C ASP A 149 10.15 12.72 11.26
N GLY A 150 11.27 13.12 11.88
CA GLY A 150 12.62 12.84 11.37
C GLY A 150 12.95 11.35 11.45
N ALA A 151 12.75 10.73 12.61
CA ALA A 151 12.92 9.28 12.78
C ALA A 151 11.96 8.49 11.88
N PHE A 152 10.73 8.99 11.68
CA PHE A 152 9.80 8.42 10.72
C PHE A 152 10.36 8.48 9.28
N ALA A 153 10.90 9.64 8.88
CA ALA A 153 11.45 9.83 7.54
C ALA A 153 12.64 8.89 7.28
N ASP A 154 13.51 8.73 8.26
CA ASP A 154 14.70 7.88 8.18
C ASP A 154 14.33 6.41 8.00
N ALA A 155 13.45 5.91 8.86
CA ALA A 155 12.95 4.55 8.77
C ALA A 155 12.20 4.29 7.45
N TRP A 156 11.50 5.31 6.94
CA TRP A 156 10.80 5.23 5.66
C TRP A 156 11.76 5.15 4.47
N VAL A 157 12.80 6.00 4.46
CA VAL A 157 13.85 5.97 3.43
C VAL A 157 14.50 4.59 3.40
N GLU A 158 14.95 4.12 4.57
CA GLU A 158 15.63 2.83 4.72
C GLU A 158 14.77 1.66 4.21
N SER A 159 13.52 1.56 4.68
CA SER A 159 12.59 0.51 4.30
C SER A 159 12.27 0.50 2.81
N ARG A 160 12.07 1.68 2.21
CA ARG A 160 11.63 1.80 0.81
C ARG A 160 12.76 1.73 -0.18
N HIS A 161 13.95 2.20 0.20
CA HIS A 161 15.15 2.00 -0.58
C HIS A 161 15.46 0.50 -0.69
N HIS A 162 15.61 -0.21 0.43
CA HIS A 162 15.95 -1.64 0.41
C HIS A 162 14.82 -2.53 -0.11
N GLY A 163 13.58 -2.29 0.31
CA GLY A 163 12.45 -3.15 -0.07
C GLY A 163 11.96 -2.93 -1.50
N ARG A 164 11.99 -1.68 -2.01
CA ARG A 164 11.40 -1.32 -3.31
C ARG A 164 12.40 -0.74 -4.29
N GLY A 165 13.64 -0.45 -3.91
CA GLY A 165 14.64 0.21 -4.77
C GLY A 165 14.14 1.58 -5.25
N LEU A 166 13.61 2.40 -4.34
CA LEU A 166 13.21 3.76 -4.65
C LEU A 166 14.38 4.72 -4.47
N ALA A 167 14.57 5.62 -5.43
CA ALA A 167 15.57 6.68 -5.37
C ALA A 167 15.07 7.91 -4.58
N ARG A 168 15.99 8.82 -4.23
CA ARG A 168 15.71 10.03 -3.43
C ARG A 168 14.48 10.79 -3.89
N ARG A 169 14.32 11.02 -5.19
CA ARG A 169 13.17 11.79 -5.73
C ARG A 169 11.83 11.10 -5.49
N ALA A 170 11.77 9.78 -5.58
CA ALA A 170 10.55 9.03 -5.28
C ALA A 170 10.28 9.01 -3.77
N LEU A 171 11.31 8.78 -2.97
CA LEU A 171 11.23 8.80 -1.50
C LEU A 171 10.72 10.15 -0.99
N ALA A 172 11.31 11.25 -1.46
CA ALA A 172 10.89 12.60 -1.11
C ALA A 172 9.42 12.87 -1.49
N ARG A 173 8.95 12.38 -2.64
CA ARG A 173 7.54 12.48 -3.01
C ARG A 173 6.64 11.71 -2.05
N GLU A 174 7.00 10.47 -1.69
CA GLU A 174 6.21 9.68 -0.74
C GLU A 174 6.15 10.35 0.64
N LEU A 175 7.28 10.87 1.14
CA LEU A 175 7.33 11.56 2.43
C LEU A 175 6.50 12.85 2.46
N ARG A 176 6.51 13.65 1.38
CA ARG A 176 5.62 14.82 1.25
C ARG A 176 4.15 14.42 1.32
N THR A 177 3.77 13.32 0.64
CA THR A 177 2.40 12.79 0.74
C THR A 177 2.07 12.33 2.17
N LYS A 178 3.06 11.88 2.94
CA LYS A 178 2.89 11.51 4.36
C LYS A 178 2.87 12.70 5.31
N GLY A 179 3.19 13.90 4.82
CA GLY A 179 3.14 15.13 5.59
C GLY A 179 4.38 15.45 6.41
N VAL A 180 5.52 14.86 6.05
CA VAL A 180 6.81 15.20 6.66
C VAL A 180 7.26 16.57 6.15
N ASP A 181 7.86 17.37 7.02
CA ASP A 181 8.42 18.67 6.68
C ASP A 181 9.52 18.58 5.61
N SER A 182 9.66 19.62 4.77
CA SER A 182 10.66 19.65 3.70
C SER A 182 12.10 19.52 4.20
N GLU A 183 12.45 20.14 5.33
CA GLU A 183 13.81 20.10 5.88
C GLU A 183 14.17 18.68 6.32
N LEU A 184 13.25 18.01 7.03
CA LEU A 184 13.41 16.61 7.44
C LEU A 184 13.48 15.66 6.24
N ILE A 185 12.73 15.95 5.18
CA ILE A 185 12.81 15.17 3.93
C ILE A 185 14.19 15.30 3.30
N GLU A 186 14.69 16.52 3.18
CA GLU A 186 16.02 16.79 2.61
C GLU A 186 17.12 16.14 3.43
N GLU A 187 17.03 16.20 4.75
CA GLU A 187 17.95 15.50 5.64
C GLU A 187 17.89 13.98 5.41
N ALA A 188 16.70 13.38 5.49
CA ALA A 188 16.52 11.93 5.37
C ALA A 188 17.00 11.36 4.03
N VAL A 189 16.61 12.00 2.90
CA VAL A 189 17.06 11.56 1.57
C VAL A 189 18.50 11.99 1.26
N GLY A 190 19.02 12.98 1.99
CA GLY A 190 20.40 13.45 1.91
C GLY A 190 21.40 12.40 2.39
N ARG A 191 21.01 11.61 3.41
CA ARG A 191 21.85 10.53 3.97
C ARG A 191 22.05 9.33 3.06
N LEU A 192 21.16 9.13 2.08
CA LEU A 192 21.38 8.12 1.06
C LEU A 192 22.59 8.53 0.22
N ASP A 193 23.53 7.63 -0.07
CA ASP A 193 24.67 7.98 -0.92
C ASP A 193 24.31 7.81 -2.42
N SER A 194 24.88 8.66 -3.26
CA SER A 194 24.75 8.58 -4.71
C SER A 194 25.31 7.28 -5.29
N GLU A 195 26.39 6.74 -4.70
CA GLU A 195 26.95 5.45 -5.10
C GLU A 195 26.00 4.30 -4.76
N GLN A 196 25.38 4.35 -3.59
CA GLN A 196 24.40 3.35 -3.15
C GLN A 196 23.12 3.37 -4.00
N GLU A 197 22.66 4.56 -4.40
CA GLU A 197 21.57 4.68 -5.37
C GLU A 197 21.94 4.01 -6.70
N GLU A 198 23.15 4.27 -7.19
CA GLU A 198 23.62 3.71 -8.46
C GLU A 198 23.75 2.19 -8.40
N GLU A 199 24.32 1.64 -7.33
CA GLU A 199 24.41 0.20 -7.10
C GLU A 199 23.02 -0.45 -7.12
N THR A 200 22.07 0.12 -6.39
CA THR A 200 20.68 -0.35 -6.38
C THR A 200 20.06 -0.28 -7.77
N ALA A 201 20.36 0.76 -8.56
CA ALA A 201 19.90 0.87 -9.94
C ALA A 201 20.46 -0.26 -10.82
N ARG A 202 21.75 -0.59 -10.67
CA ARG A 202 22.40 -1.69 -11.40
C ARG A 202 21.74 -3.02 -11.05
N GLU A 203 21.50 -3.31 -9.78
CA GLU A 203 20.82 -4.53 -9.34
C GLU A 203 19.41 -4.66 -9.93
N LEU A 204 18.64 -3.57 -9.91
CA LEU A 204 17.29 -3.53 -10.48
C LEU A 204 17.31 -3.81 -11.98
N VAL A 205 18.28 -3.23 -12.70
CA VAL A 205 18.46 -3.45 -14.14
C VAL A 205 18.87 -4.89 -14.39
N ALA A 206 19.89 -5.42 -13.72
CA ALA A 206 20.37 -6.79 -13.86
C ALA A 206 19.24 -7.81 -13.67
N ARG A 207 18.42 -7.62 -12.63
CA ARG A 207 17.25 -8.48 -12.36
C ARG A 207 16.22 -8.44 -13.49
N LYS A 208 16.03 -7.28 -14.12
CA LYS A 208 15.05 -7.10 -15.20
C LYS A 208 15.60 -7.46 -16.58
N LEU A 209 16.93 -7.43 -16.76
CA LEU A 209 17.62 -7.53 -18.04
C LEU A 209 17.22 -8.80 -18.80
N ARG A 210 17.26 -9.95 -18.11
CA ARG A 210 16.86 -11.26 -18.65
C ARG A 210 15.44 -11.28 -19.20
N SER A 211 14.51 -10.56 -18.57
CA SER A 211 13.10 -10.47 -19.01
C SER A 211 12.87 -9.58 -20.23
N THR A 212 13.93 -8.93 -20.73
CA THR A 212 13.88 -8.05 -21.91
C THR A 212 14.60 -8.64 -23.12
N ARG A 213 15.12 -9.87 -23.01
CA ARG A 213 15.74 -10.60 -24.12
C ARG A 213 14.72 -10.82 -25.25
N GLY A 214 15.20 -10.81 -26.49
CA GLY A 214 14.35 -10.91 -27.69
C GLY A 214 13.70 -9.59 -28.15
N LEU A 215 13.88 -8.50 -27.41
CA LEU A 215 13.50 -7.16 -27.86
C LEU A 215 14.70 -6.47 -28.52
N ASP A 216 14.42 -5.56 -29.46
CA ASP A 216 15.46 -4.68 -30.00
C ASP A 216 16.06 -3.76 -28.93
N ARG A 217 17.31 -3.35 -29.13
CA ARG A 217 18.10 -2.58 -28.17
C ARG A 217 17.38 -1.31 -27.70
N ASP A 218 16.74 -0.59 -28.60
CA ASP A 218 16.04 0.67 -28.28
C ASP A 218 14.78 0.43 -27.45
N LYS A 219 14.02 -0.63 -27.72
CA LYS A 219 12.90 -1.05 -26.86
C LYS A 219 13.40 -1.46 -25.47
N ARG A 220 14.52 -2.19 -25.38
CA ARG A 220 15.11 -2.59 -24.09
C ARG A 220 15.54 -1.36 -23.28
N LEU A 221 16.26 -0.44 -23.90
CA LEU A 221 16.69 0.82 -23.29
C LEU A 221 15.50 1.59 -22.73
N ARG A 222 14.47 1.84 -23.54
CA ARG A 222 13.25 2.56 -23.10
C ARG A 222 12.54 1.86 -21.94
N ARG A 223 12.43 0.53 -21.98
CA ARG A 223 11.74 -0.25 -20.94
C ARG A 223 12.47 -0.21 -19.61
N LEU A 224 13.79 -0.36 -19.61
CA LEU A 224 14.61 -0.35 -18.41
C LEU A 224 14.77 1.07 -17.85
N ALA A 225 15.06 2.06 -18.70
CA ALA A 225 15.14 3.46 -18.28
C ALA A 225 13.78 3.94 -17.74
N GLY A 226 12.67 3.60 -18.39
CA GLY A 226 11.33 3.92 -17.90
C GLY A 226 10.99 3.24 -16.57
N MET A 227 11.52 2.04 -16.31
CA MET A 227 11.39 1.38 -15.01
C MET A 227 12.11 2.15 -13.89
N LEU A 228 13.35 2.58 -14.14
CA LEU A 228 14.12 3.39 -13.20
C LEU A 228 13.50 4.79 -13.00
N ALA A 229 13.01 5.42 -14.06
CA ALA A 229 12.33 6.72 -13.98
C ALA A 229 11.10 6.67 -13.05
N ARG A 230 10.29 5.61 -13.13
CA ARG A 230 9.15 5.43 -12.20
C ARG A 230 9.58 5.23 -10.75
N LYS A 231 10.78 4.68 -10.53
CA LYS A 231 11.41 4.54 -9.21
C LYS A 231 12.11 5.82 -8.73
N GLY A 232 12.13 6.87 -9.55
CA GLY A 232 12.64 8.20 -9.20
C GLY A 232 14.12 8.43 -9.49
N TYR A 233 14.78 7.52 -10.21
CA TYR A 233 16.19 7.70 -10.56
C TYR A 233 16.37 8.87 -11.54
N PRO A 234 17.43 9.68 -11.41
CA PRO A 234 17.76 10.71 -12.39
C PRO A 234 17.96 10.11 -13.78
N GLU A 235 17.49 10.81 -14.81
CA GLU A 235 17.52 10.33 -16.19
C GLU A 235 18.95 9.98 -16.65
N GLY A 236 19.92 10.84 -16.37
CA GLY A 236 21.32 10.59 -16.73
C GLY A 236 21.89 9.31 -16.11
N MET A 237 21.59 9.04 -14.83
CA MET A 237 22.00 7.81 -14.15
C MET A 237 21.29 6.59 -14.74
N ALA A 238 19.97 6.68 -14.94
CA ALA A 238 19.18 5.58 -15.48
C ALA A 238 19.66 5.16 -16.88
N LEU A 239 19.90 6.12 -17.78
CA LEU A 239 20.39 5.84 -19.12
C LEU A 239 21.80 5.25 -19.10
N ARG A 240 22.69 5.77 -18.25
CA ARG A 240 24.07 5.29 -18.13
C ARG A 240 24.12 3.85 -17.64
N VAL A 241 23.44 3.55 -16.52
CA VAL A 241 23.37 2.20 -15.95
C VAL A 241 22.77 1.19 -16.94
N VAL A 242 21.72 1.59 -17.67
CA VAL A 242 21.07 0.69 -18.64
C VAL A 242 21.95 0.45 -19.86
N ARG A 243 22.63 1.47 -20.39
CA ARG A 243 23.54 1.32 -21.54
C ARG A 243 24.69 0.38 -21.19
N GLN A 244 25.32 0.60 -20.04
CA GLN A 244 26.37 -0.26 -19.52
C GLN A 244 25.91 -1.72 -19.40
N ALA A 245 24.76 -1.96 -18.76
CA ALA A 245 24.25 -3.33 -18.61
C ALA A 245 23.90 -4.02 -19.94
N LEU A 246 23.45 -3.26 -20.96
CA LEU A 246 23.19 -3.81 -22.29
C LEU A 246 24.47 -4.10 -23.09
N GLU A 247 25.53 -3.33 -22.85
CA GLU A 247 26.85 -3.54 -23.44
C GLU A 247 27.53 -4.75 -22.82
N GLU A 248 27.49 -4.88 -21.50
CA GLU A 248 27.99 -6.05 -20.77
C GLU A 248 27.28 -7.35 -21.18
N GLU A 249 25.94 -7.36 -21.28
CA GLU A 249 25.23 -8.57 -21.75
C GLU A 249 25.55 -8.90 -23.21
N GLY A 250 25.81 -7.89 -24.05
CA GLY A 250 26.23 -8.08 -25.44
C GLY A 250 27.60 -8.74 -25.54
N GLN A 251 28.56 -8.29 -24.73
CA GLN A 251 29.88 -8.89 -24.60
C GLN A 251 29.81 -10.31 -24.03
N ASP A 252 28.94 -10.54 -23.03
CA ASP A 252 28.71 -11.88 -22.48
C ASP A 252 28.09 -12.83 -23.53
N THR A 253 27.20 -12.35 -24.38
CA THR A 253 26.66 -13.17 -25.49
C THR A 253 27.70 -13.45 -26.57
N GLU A 254 28.53 -12.47 -26.94
CA GLU A 254 29.60 -12.67 -27.93
C GLU A 254 30.69 -13.64 -27.41
N PHE A 255 30.92 -13.70 -26.10
CA PHE A 255 31.87 -14.62 -25.48
C PHE A 255 31.37 -16.08 -25.46
N LEU A 256 30.05 -16.31 -25.34
CA LEU A 256 29.46 -17.65 -25.25
C LEU A 256 29.24 -18.32 -26.62
N ASP A 257 29.22 -17.55 -27.71
CA ASP A 257 29.09 -18.08 -29.08
C ASP A 257 30.44 -18.59 -29.66
N GLY A 258 31.53 -18.51 -28.88
CA GLY A 258 32.89 -18.88 -29.29
C GLY A 258 33.42 -20.24 -28.84
N GLU A 259 32.72 -20.97 -27.95
CA GLU A 259 33.14 -22.31 -27.49
C GLU A 259 32.34 -23.42 -28.20
N GLY A 260 32.66 -23.64 -29.48
CA GLY A 260 32.28 -24.83 -30.23
C GLY A 260 33.52 -25.56 -30.73
N PHE A 261 33.90 -26.65 -30.06
CA PHE A 261 34.77 -27.70 -30.58
C PHE A 261 34.00 -29.01 -30.65
#